data_AF-A0A251QFE4-F1
#
_entry.id   AF-A0A251QFE4-F1
#
_cell.length_a   1.000
_cell.length_b   1.000
_cell.length_c   1.000
_cell.angle_alpha   90.00
_cell.angle_beta   90.00
_cell.angle_gamma   90.00
#
_symmetry.space_group_name_H-M   'P 1'
#
loop_
_entity.id
_entity.type
_entity.pdbx_description
1 polymer ?
#
loop_
_entity_poly.entity_id
_entity_poly.type
_entity_poly.pdbx_seq_one_letter_code
_entity_poly.pdbx_strand_id
1 'polypeptide(L)'
;MPIDKSWMRSGRSTHEYFTGVANFIDYTYKQLKYDDMKIYCPCIKCSNRDRRVRDEVHQHLLFKGIRHDYTRWYLHGEDEDNDSAESEIWSQLMTCMV
;
A
#
# COMPACT_ATOMS: atom_id res chain seq x y z
N MET A 1 9.98 10.88 9.07
CA MET A 1 11.04 10.06 8.46
C MET A 1 10.45 9.42 7.20
N PRO A 2 11.16 9.42 6.07
CA PRO A 2 10.67 8.78 4.86
C PRO A 2 10.49 7.28 5.09
N ILE A 3 9.41 6.72 4.55
CA ILE A 3 9.13 5.29 4.65
C ILE A 3 10.17 4.54 3.81
N ASP A 4 10.88 3.58 4.42
CA ASP A 4 11.80 2.72 3.68
C ASP A 4 11.02 1.76 2.76
N LYS A 5 11.34 1.86 1.47
CA LYS A 5 10.72 1.14 0.36
C LYS A 5 11.71 0.30 -0.43
N SER A 6 12.98 0.29 -0.01
CA SER A 6 14.04 -0.49 -0.66
C SER A 6 13.70 -1.98 -0.72
N TRP A 7 13.00 -2.49 0.30
CA TRP A 7 12.51 -3.86 0.39
C TRP A 7 11.65 -4.30 -0.80
N MET A 8 10.96 -3.38 -1.49
CA MET A 8 10.12 -3.72 -2.64
C MET A 8 10.95 -4.24 -3.82
N ARG A 9 12.27 -3.99 -3.83
CA ARG A 9 13.22 -4.51 -4.83
C ARG A 9 14.03 -5.70 -4.33
N SER A 10 13.89 -6.07 -3.06
CA SER A 10 14.56 -7.23 -2.48
C SER A 10 13.98 -8.54 -3.01
N GLY A 11 14.75 -9.62 -2.93
CA GLY A 11 14.26 -10.95 -3.27
C GLY A 11 13.10 -11.35 -2.35
N ARG A 12 12.06 -11.99 -2.90
CA ARG A 12 10.85 -12.36 -2.12
C ARG A 12 11.09 -13.36 -0.99
N SER A 13 12.24 -14.04 -1.00
CA SER A 13 12.66 -14.99 0.03
C SER A 13 13.55 -14.35 1.10
N THR A 14 13.83 -13.05 1.01
CA THR A 14 14.74 -12.37 1.96
C THR A 14 13.97 -11.80 3.14
N HIS A 15 14.67 -11.66 4.27
CA HIS A 15 14.10 -11.10 5.49
C HIS A 15 13.59 -9.67 5.29
N GLU A 16 14.31 -8.87 4.50
CA GLU A 16 13.95 -7.50 4.17
C GLU A 16 12.58 -7.44 3.48
N TYR A 17 12.32 -8.36 2.55
CA TYR A 17 11.04 -8.41 1.86
C TYR A 17 9.90 -8.76 2.82
N PHE A 18 10.06 -9.78 3.67
CA PHE A 18 9.05 -10.17 4.65
C PHE A 18 8.75 -9.02 5.63
N THR A 19 9.79 -8.40 6.18
CA THR A 19 9.66 -7.26 7.11
C THR A 19 9.00 -6.06 6.42
N GLY A 20 9.40 -5.78 5.18
CA GLY A 20 8.81 -4.72 4.36
C GLY A 20 7.31 -4.93 4.09
N VAL A 21 6.90 -6.15 3.75
CA VAL A 21 5.48 -6.51 3.57
C VAL A 21 4.69 -6.32 4.85
N ALA A 22 5.20 -6.79 5.99
CA ALA A 22 4.53 -6.62 7.28
C ALA A 22 4.36 -5.13 7.63
N ASN A 23 5.43 -4.34 7.49
CA ASN A 23 5.42 -2.90 7.74
C ASN A 23 4.45 -2.15 6.81
N PHE A 24 4.42 -2.51 5.52
CA PHE A 24 3.47 -1.94 4.57
C PHE A 24 2.03 -2.20 5.02
N ILE A 25 1.68 -3.44 5.32
CA ILE A 25 0.32 -3.80 5.74
C ILE A 25 -0.07 -3.07 7.01
N ASP A 26 0.80 -3.06 8.03
CA ASP A 26 0.51 -2.37 9.28
C ASP A 26 0.37 -0.86 9.09
N TYR A 27 1.17 -0.26 8.20
CA TYR A 27 1.01 1.14 7.81
C TYR A 27 -0.37 1.38 7.16
N THR A 28 -0.72 0.60 6.13
CA THR A 28 -1.98 0.81 5.39
C THR A 28 -3.22 0.67 6.28
N TYR A 29 -3.24 -0.29 7.20
CA TYR A 29 -4.38 -0.52 8.09
C TYR A 29 -4.51 0.54 9.19
N LYS A 30 -3.42 1.22 9.57
CA LYS A 30 -3.50 2.38 10.47
C LYS A 30 -4.17 3.59 9.80
N GLN A 31 -4.17 3.66 8.47
CA GLN A 31 -4.79 4.74 7.70
C GLN A 31 -6.28 4.47 7.39
N LEU A 32 -6.77 3.25 7.61
CA LEU A 32 -8.17 2.92 7.36
C LEU A 32 -9.10 3.56 8.38
N LYS A 33 -10.23 4.08 7.90
CA LYS A 33 -11.38 4.44 8.73
C LYS A 33 -12.19 3.17 9.02
N TYR A 34 -12.74 3.07 10.23
CA TYR A 34 -13.23 1.84 10.87
C TYR A 34 -14.26 0.99 10.11
N ASP A 35 -14.85 1.48 9.02
CA ASP A 35 -15.96 0.82 8.34
C ASP A 35 -15.56 -0.11 7.18
N ASP A 36 -14.30 -0.06 6.70
CA ASP A 36 -13.86 -0.89 5.60
C ASP A 36 -12.52 -1.59 5.85
N MET A 37 -12.60 -2.89 6.15
CA MET A 37 -11.45 -3.75 6.44
C MET A 37 -10.72 -4.27 5.18
N LYS A 38 -10.92 -3.63 4.02
CA LYS A 38 -10.25 -3.98 2.76
C LYS A 38 -9.41 -2.84 2.21
N ILE A 39 -8.25 -3.18 1.67
CA ILE A 39 -7.36 -2.25 0.94
C ILE A 39 -7.19 -2.70 -0.50
N TYR A 40 -6.82 -1.78 -1.39
CA TYR A 40 -6.37 -2.13 -2.73
C TYR A 40 -5.14 -3.04 -2.65
N CYS A 41 -5.13 -4.14 -3.39
CA CYS A 41 -4.02 -5.08 -3.34
C CYS A 41 -2.91 -4.66 -4.33
N PRO A 42 -1.71 -4.26 -3.85
CA PRO A 42 -0.62 -3.80 -4.73
C PRO A 42 0.18 -4.95 -5.35
N CYS A 43 -0.26 -6.20 -5.18
CA CYS A 43 0.43 -7.33 -5.79
C CYS A 43 0.40 -7.24 -7.32
N ILE A 44 1.37 -7.88 -7.98
CA ILE A 44 1.51 -7.87 -9.44
C ILE A 44 0.18 -8.22 -10.16
N LYS A 45 -0.55 -9.22 -9.66
CA LYS A 45 -1.81 -9.68 -10.27
C LYS A 45 -2.96 -8.68 -10.13
N CYS A 46 -3.14 -8.12 -8.92
CA CYS A 46 -4.25 -7.22 -8.63
C CYS A 46 -3.99 -5.80 -9.14
N SER A 47 -2.71 -5.36 -9.14
CA SER A 47 -2.29 -4.06 -9.64
C SER A 47 -3.12 -2.90 -9.09
N ASN A 48 -3.41 -2.91 -7.78
CA ASN A 48 -4.24 -1.92 -7.10
C ASN A 48 -5.68 -1.78 -7.64
N ARG A 49 -6.23 -2.78 -8.35
CA ARG A 49 -7.61 -2.77 -8.84
C ARG A 49 -8.59 -3.50 -7.93
N ASP A 50 -8.14 -4.60 -7.32
CA ASP A 50 -8.97 -5.41 -6.44
C ASP A 50 -8.75 -5.04 -4.97
N ARG A 51 -9.85 -4.88 -4.24
CA ARG A 51 -9.82 -4.68 -2.78
C ARG A 51 -9.88 -6.02 -2.05
N ARG A 52 -9.01 -6.22 -1.07
CA ARG A 52 -8.78 -7.49 -0.37
C ARG A 52 -8.59 -7.26 1.12
N VAL A 53 -8.95 -8.26 1.92
CA VAL A 53 -8.72 -8.22 3.38
C VAL A 53 -7.24 -8.43 3.71
N ARG A 54 -6.86 -8.12 4.95
CA ARG A 54 -5.45 -8.07 5.40
C ARG A 54 -4.67 -9.33 5.05
N ASP A 55 -5.24 -10.48 5.36
CA ASP A 55 -4.60 -11.77 5.17
C ASP A 55 -4.44 -12.13 3.69
N GLU A 56 -5.43 -11.79 2.85
CA GLU A 56 -5.35 -11.98 1.41
C GLU A 56 -4.26 -11.10 0.79
N VAL A 57 -4.14 -9.84 1.23
CA VAL A 57 -3.09 -8.93 0.75
C VAL A 57 -1.72 -9.45 1.18
N HIS A 58 -1.55 -9.86 2.44
CA HIS A 58 -0.33 -10.46 2.94
C HIS A 58 0.08 -11.66 2.10
N GLN A 59 -0.82 -12.64 1.93
CA GLN A 59 -0.59 -13.82 1.12
C GLN A 59 -0.20 -13.44 -0.32
N HIS A 60 -0.94 -12.51 -0.95
CA HIS A 60 -0.64 -12.07 -2.30
C HIS A 60 0.73 -11.41 -2.41
N LEU A 61 1.14 -10.59 -1.45
CA LEU A 61 2.44 -9.94 -1.47
C LEU A 61 3.58 -10.95 -1.33
N LEU A 62 3.42 -12.00 -0.52
CA LEU A 62 4.42 -13.06 -0.38
C LEU A 62 4.53 -13.94 -1.64
N PHE A 63 3.40 -14.42 -2.18
CA PHE A 63 3.43 -15.38 -3.29
C PHE A 63 3.54 -14.73 -4.67
N LYS A 64 2.91 -13.56 -4.86
CA LYS A 64 2.82 -12.90 -6.17
C LYS A 64 3.78 -11.73 -6.31
N GLY A 65 4.32 -11.21 -5.20
CA GLY A 65 5.18 -10.03 -5.22
C GLY A 65 4.39 -8.73 -5.27
N ILE A 66 4.98 -7.66 -4.76
CA ILE A 66 4.52 -6.28 -4.96
C ILE A 66 4.95 -5.77 -6.34
N ARG A 67 4.18 -4.82 -6.89
CA ARG A 67 4.58 -4.09 -8.09
C ARG A 67 5.74 -3.12 -7.76
N HIS A 68 6.88 -3.29 -8.43
CA HIS A 68 8.07 -2.44 -8.19
C HIS A 68 7.90 -0.99 -8.68
N ASP A 69 6.97 -0.76 -9.60
CA ASP A 69 6.62 0.58 -10.09
C ASP A 69 5.60 1.30 -9.19
N TYR A 70 5.05 0.60 -8.20
CA TYR A 70 4.19 1.19 -7.17
C TYR A 70 5.02 1.76 -6.02
N THR A 71 5.80 2.80 -6.33
CA THR A 71 6.73 3.44 -5.38
C THR A 71 6.09 4.50 -4.50
N ARG A 72 4.91 5.01 -4.87
CA ARG A 72 4.07 5.93 -4.09
C ARG A 72 2.84 5.18 -3.61
N TRP A 73 2.60 5.16 -2.30
CA TRP A 73 1.46 4.48 -1.70
C TRP A 73 0.25 5.41 -1.57
N TYR A 74 -0.05 6.19 -2.62
CA TYR A 74 -1.11 7.22 -2.62
C TYR A 74 -2.51 6.65 -2.35
N LEU A 75 -2.78 5.41 -2.77
CA LEU A 75 -4.04 4.69 -2.46
C LEU A 75 -4.11 4.18 -1.01
N HIS A 76 -3.03 4.35 -0.25
CA HIS A 76 -2.86 3.82 1.10
C HIS A 76 -2.42 4.90 2.10
N GLY A 77 -2.67 6.18 1.78
CA GLY A 77 -2.46 7.29 2.71
C GLY A 77 -1.02 7.79 2.81
N GLU A 78 -0.16 7.45 1.86
CA GLU A 78 1.12 8.16 1.74
C GLU A 78 0.88 9.52 1.08
N ASP A 79 1.00 10.57 1.90
CA ASP A 79 0.94 11.95 1.44
C ASP A 79 2.11 12.27 0.51
N GLU A 80 1.86 13.14 -0.46
CA GLU A 80 2.93 13.76 -1.22
C GLU A 80 3.69 14.73 -0.31
N ASP A 81 5.02 14.77 -0.36
CA ASP A 81 5.82 15.76 0.35
C ASP A 81 5.36 17.18 -0.06
N ASN A 82 4.43 17.73 0.71
CA ASN A 82 3.91 19.10 0.79
C ASN A 82 4.11 20.02 -0.43
N ASP A 83 3.37 19.75 -1.52
CA ASP A 83 2.85 20.83 -2.37
C ASP A 83 1.34 20.94 -2.12
N SER A 84 1.03 21.85 -1.19
CA SER A 84 -0.20 22.05 -0.42
C SER A 84 -1.53 22.26 -1.19
N ALA A 85 -1.56 22.10 -2.51
CA ALA A 85 -2.79 22.22 -3.32
C ALA A 85 -3.35 20.85 -3.80
N GLU A 86 -2.50 19.84 -3.96
CA GLU A 86 -2.93 18.53 -4.48
C GLU A 86 -3.39 17.56 -3.38
N SER A 87 -2.87 17.70 -2.16
CA SER A 87 -3.23 16.86 -1.01
C SER A 87 -4.72 16.91 -0.66
N GLU A 88 -5.35 18.08 -0.82
CA GLU A 88 -6.78 18.27 -0.56
C GLU A 88 -7.63 17.63 -1.67
N ILE A 89 -7.18 17.70 -2.94
CA ILE A 89 -7.82 17.06 -4.08
C ILE A 89 -7.73 15.53 -3.98
N TRP A 90 -6.57 14.98 -3.62
CA TRP A 90 -6.40 13.53 -3.44
C TRP A 90 -7.17 13.00 -2.22
N SER A 91 -7.24 13.77 -1.13
CA SER A 91 -8.09 13.46 0.04
C SER A 91 -9.58 13.45 -0.34
N GLN A 92 -10.02 14.39 -1.18
CA GLN A 92 -11.38 14.41 -1.72
C GLN A 92 -11.64 13.22 -2.66
N LEU A 93 -10.72 12.90 -3.58
CA LEU A 93 -10.85 11.76 -4.50
C LEU A 93 -10.83 10.41 -3.78
N MET A 94 -10.02 10.25 -2.73
CA MET A 94 -10.03 9.09 -1.83
C MET A 94 -11.38 8.94 -1.11
N THR A 95 -12.05 10.05 -0.79
CA THR A 95 -13.36 10.06 -0.14
C THR A 95 -14.51 9.85 -1.13
N CYS A 96 -14.32 10.11 -2.42
CA CYS A 96 -15.37 10.03 -3.45
C CYS A 96 -15.42 8.71 -4.26
N MET A 97 -14.57 7.72 -3.94
CA MET A 97 -14.63 6.37 -4.54
C MET A 97 -15.45 5.36 -3.72
N VAL A 98 -16.36 5.86 -2.87
CA VAL A 98 -17.47 5.07 -2.28
C VAL A 98 -18.70 5.10 -3.16
#